data_AF-A0AAU2DYI9-F1
#
_entry.id   AF-A0AAU2DYI9-F1
#
_cell.length_a   1.000
_cell.length_b   1.000
_cell.length_c   1.000
_cell.angle_alpha   90.00
_cell.angle_beta   90.00
_cell.angle_gamma   90.00
#
_symmetry.space_group_name_H-M   'P 1'
#
loop_
_entity.id
_entity.type
_entity.pdbx_description
1 polymer ?
#
loop_
_entity_poly.entity_id
_entity_poly.type
_entity_poly.pdbx_seq_one_letter_code
_entity_poly.pdbx_strand_id
1 'polypeptide(L)'
;MTTPVRRLASPATRVATALAACAIALTPYAAQAKAQSQAQTQAPAGQKAALAKTPWKLALPLSAAQSTDFYDVTATGRTDAWAVGNTFDESWFSVPVAQHWDGTRWSDVPPADTGGRPAKFDAVAASGPDDVWAAGTYGDVEVGTASSAAARMPERPTARRLPDTLLDRLPDTLADRLRKGSALPETASPIVLQHWDGTRWKPVSRPAPAEGSLRFVLNLESVGADSVWLTTMDWNPTAADPAKAYSGQLEHWDGRKWSRTALPQAPDGSPVEPSAIAGTGPDDVWVSAHSETDGVAKPLLYHFDGRRWTVKAIPGPYAYDSGWIANHIVSTRRGTVHVLGKTNDPQVPSGLLSARWDGRRWQQLPAPGIDEVNAAGADGSGGVWVAGWLPQGDSHSRLSRWDGTTWTAEDLPAELTSTSWGSTIFDIEDIPGTRAVWAAGNAACDSVTESCGLLVSRGIR
;
A
#
# COMPACT_ATOMS: atom_id res chain seq x y z
N MET A 1 82.51 -19.56 13.77
CA MET A 1 82.43 -19.65 12.29
C MET A 1 81.18 -20.44 11.92
N THR A 2 80.22 -19.73 11.32
CA THR A 2 79.10 -20.14 10.43
C THR A 2 78.37 -21.49 10.60
N THR A 3 77.05 -21.36 10.83
CA THR A 3 75.94 -22.32 10.76
C THR A 3 75.74 -22.97 9.38
N PRO A 4 74.95 -24.08 9.30
CA PRO A 4 73.87 -24.11 8.32
C PRO A 4 72.51 -24.63 8.86
N VAL A 5 71.45 -24.17 8.20
CA VAL A 5 70.01 -24.35 8.51
C VAL A 5 69.42 -25.56 7.77
N ARG A 6 68.50 -26.26 8.43
CA ARG A 6 67.80 -27.47 7.98
C ARG A 6 66.45 -27.10 7.33
N ARG A 7 66.19 -27.56 6.09
CA ARG A 7 64.86 -27.49 5.43
C ARG A 7 64.05 -28.74 5.73
N LEU A 8 62.74 -28.59 5.97
CA LEU A 8 61.76 -29.67 5.95
C LEU A 8 60.73 -29.39 4.85
N ALA A 9 60.47 -30.40 4.02
CA ALA A 9 59.54 -30.40 2.90
C ALA A 9 58.20 -31.03 3.30
N SER A 10 57.10 -30.49 2.75
CA SER A 10 55.72 -30.96 2.93
C SER A 10 55.41 -32.19 2.06
N PRO A 11 54.56 -33.14 2.50
CA PRO A 11 54.08 -34.21 1.63
C PRO A 11 52.71 -33.92 1.01
N ALA A 12 52.64 -34.04 -0.31
CA ALA A 12 51.48 -34.58 -1.03
C ALA A 12 51.35 -36.09 -0.65
N THR A 13 50.22 -36.79 -0.67
CA THR A 13 49.22 -37.02 -1.73
C THR A 13 48.14 -37.93 -1.13
N ARG A 14 46.87 -37.87 -1.57
CA ARG A 14 46.06 -39.06 -1.95
C ARG A 14 44.77 -38.65 -2.67
N VAL A 15 44.74 -39.00 -3.95
CA VAL A 15 43.62 -38.99 -4.90
C VAL A 15 42.97 -40.38 -4.91
N ALA A 16 41.63 -40.42 -5.10
CA ALA A 16 40.75 -41.51 -5.58
C ALA A 16 39.50 -41.60 -4.65
N THR A 17 38.23 -41.53 -5.04
CA THR A 17 37.51 -41.55 -6.33
C THR A 17 36.06 -41.10 -6.04
N ALA A 18 35.48 -40.18 -6.83
CA ALA A 18 34.02 -40.01 -6.95
C ALA A 18 33.68 -39.27 -8.25
N LEU A 19 33.85 -39.97 -9.37
CA LEU A 19 33.20 -39.65 -10.64
C LEU A 19 31.75 -40.15 -10.56
N ALA A 20 30.80 -39.26 -10.26
CA ALA A 20 29.39 -39.25 -10.70
C ALA A 20 28.56 -38.35 -9.77
N ALA A 21 28.41 -37.07 -10.13
CA ALA A 21 27.30 -36.16 -9.76
C ALA A 21 27.60 -34.67 -10.03
N CYS A 22 28.76 -34.30 -10.60
CA CYS A 22 28.98 -32.93 -11.10
C CYS A 22 28.48 -32.78 -12.54
N ALA A 23 27.17 -32.74 -12.68
CA ALA A 23 26.47 -32.15 -13.82
C ALA A 23 25.05 -31.75 -13.39
N ILE A 24 24.93 -30.98 -12.30
CA ILE A 24 23.73 -30.17 -12.11
C ILE A 24 23.88 -29.04 -13.11
N ALA A 25 23.12 -29.14 -14.20
CA ALA A 25 23.11 -28.20 -15.28
C ALA A 25 22.93 -26.77 -14.72
N LEU A 26 23.93 -25.92 -14.99
CA LEU A 26 23.72 -24.47 -15.08
C LEU A 26 22.80 -24.25 -16.29
N THR A 27 21.51 -24.46 -16.11
CA THR A 27 20.54 -23.87 -17.03
C THR A 27 20.67 -22.35 -16.86
N PRO A 28 21.01 -21.59 -17.92
CA PRO A 28 21.02 -20.14 -17.82
C PRO A 28 19.63 -19.68 -17.36
N TYR A 29 19.59 -18.69 -16.46
CA TYR A 29 18.40 -18.15 -15.80
C TYR A 29 17.21 -17.87 -16.76
N ALA A 30 17.53 -17.53 -18.02
CA ALA A 30 16.58 -17.38 -19.12
C ALA A 30 15.76 -18.65 -19.42
N ALA A 31 16.31 -19.85 -19.24
CA ALA A 31 15.61 -21.11 -19.44
C ALA A 31 14.65 -21.44 -18.28
N GLN A 32 14.98 -21.07 -17.03
CA GLN A 32 14.10 -21.23 -15.87
C GLN A 32 12.95 -20.20 -15.88
N ALA A 33 13.24 -18.94 -16.21
CA ALA A 33 12.21 -17.91 -16.39
C ALA A 33 11.25 -18.25 -17.55
N LYS A 34 11.78 -18.82 -18.65
CA LYS A 34 10.97 -19.29 -19.78
C LYS A 34 10.16 -20.54 -19.45
N ALA A 35 10.70 -21.46 -18.65
CA ALA A 35 9.96 -22.63 -18.16
C ALA A 35 8.84 -22.24 -17.18
N GLN A 36 9.04 -21.23 -16.32
CA GLN A 36 8.00 -20.71 -15.44
C GLN A 36 6.91 -19.94 -16.20
N SER A 37 7.28 -19.14 -17.20
CA SER A 37 6.33 -18.49 -18.12
C SER A 37 5.51 -19.51 -18.94
N GLN A 38 6.12 -20.63 -19.35
CA GLN A 38 5.43 -21.72 -20.03
C GLN A 38 4.55 -22.57 -19.08
N ALA A 39 4.93 -22.69 -17.81
CA ALA A 39 4.09 -23.35 -16.80
C ALA A 39 2.88 -22.48 -16.39
N GLN A 40 3.03 -21.14 -16.33
CA GLN A 40 1.94 -20.20 -16.05
C GLN A 40 0.91 -20.10 -17.21
N THR A 41 1.30 -20.47 -18.43
CA THR A 41 0.38 -20.44 -19.59
C THR A 41 -0.50 -21.68 -19.72
N GLN A 42 -0.25 -22.74 -18.94
CA GLN A 42 -1.04 -23.98 -18.94
C GLN A 42 -1.82 -24.18 -17.63
N ALA A 43 -2.74 -23.26 -17.33
CA ALA A 43 -3.82 -23.58 -16.40
C ALA A 43 -4.75 -24.65 -17.03
N PRO A 44 -5.21 -25.67 -16.28
CA PRO A 44 -6.20 -26.64 -16.77
C PRO A 44 -7.43 -25.90 -17.30
N ALA A 45 -7.95 -26.27 -18.47
CA ALA A 45 -9.05 -25.56 -19.13
C ALA A 45 -10.30 -25.39 -18.23
N GLY A 46 -10.51 -26.29 -17.26
CA GLY A 46 -11.59 -26.21 -16.28
C GLY A 46 -11.45 -25.07 -15.24
N GLN A 47 -10.23 -24.62 -14.92
CA GLN A 47 -9.97 -23.56 -13.93
C GLN A 47 -10.14 -22.18 -14.57
N LYS A 48 -9.70 -22.01 -15.84
CA LYS A 48 -10.01 -20.83 -16.68
C LYS A 48 -11.52 -20.65 -16.89
N ALA A 49 -12.26 -21.74 -17.12
CA ALA A 49 -13.71 -21.69 -17.33
C ALA A 49 -14.53 -21.34 -16.07
N ALA A 50 -13.98 -21.53 -14.86
CA ALA A 50 -14.63 -21.18 -13.61
C ALA A 50 -14.41 -19.70 -13.23
N LEU A 51 -13.22 -19.14 -13.50
CA LEU A 51 -12.89 -17.73 -13.24
C LEU A 51 -13.57 -16.75 -14.22
N ALA A 52 -13.84 -17.20 -15.45
CA ALA A 52 -14.52 -16.40 -16.48
C ALA A 52 -16.02 -16.12 -16.19
N LYS A 53 -16.64 -16.73 -15.17
CA LYS A 53 -18.09 -16.63 -14.93
C LYS A 53 -18.51 -15.41 -14.10
N THR A 54 -17.59 -14.65 -13.52
CA THR A 54 -17.96 -13.53 -12.62
C THR A 54 -17.03 -12.33 -12.83
N PRO A 55 -17.04 -11.69 -14.01
CA PRO A 55 -16.10 -10.62 -14.33
C PRO A 55 -16.19 -9.45 -13.34
N TRP A 56 -15.11 -8.67 -13.26
CA TRP A 56 -15.14 -7.36 -12.63
C TRP A 56 -16.11 -6.44 -13.35
N LYS A 57 -16.76 -5.57 -12.59
CA LYS A 57 -17.71 -4.57 -13.09
C LYS A 57 -17.46 -3.22 -12.45
N LEU A 58 -17.77 -2.17 -13.20
CA LEU A 58 -17.84 -0.82 -12.68
C LEU A 58 -19.08 -0.70 -11.79
N ALA A 59 -18.86 -0.33 -10.54
CA ALA A 59 -19.91 -0.21 -9.55
C ALA A 59 -20.33 1.23 -9.30
N LEU A 60 -19.42 2.17 -9.55
CA LEU A 60 -19.73 3.58 -9.66
C LEU A 60 -19.32 4.06 -11.06
N PRO A 61 -20.24 4.55 -11.90
CA PRO A 61 -19.90 5.12 -13.20
C PRO A 61 -18.88 6.25 -13.08
N LEU A 62 -17.92 6.32 -14.00
CA LEU A 62 -17.01 7.46 -14.07
C LEU A 62 -17.80 8.75 -14.33
N SER A 63 -17.51 9.79 -13.55
CA SER A 63 -18.20 11.07 -13.64
C SER A 63 -17.21 12.19 -13.96
N ALA A 64 -17.25 12.69 -15.21
CA ALA A 64 -16.47 13.86 -15.60
C ALA A 64 -16.93 15.16 -14.91
N ALA A 65 -18.09 15.14 -14.23
CA ALA A 65 -18.63 16.31 -13.54
C ALA A 65 -17.79 16.72 -12.32
N GLN A 66 -17.05 15.79 -11.72
CA GLN A 66 -16.19 16.05 -10.58
C GLN A 66 -14.89 15.27 -10.70
N SER A 67 -13.76 15.93 -10.48
CA SER A 67 -12.47 15.28 -10.33
C SER A 67 -12.40 14.60 -8.97
N THR A 68 -12.38 13.27 -8.95
CA THR A 68 -12.38 12.47 -7.72
C THR A 68 -11.33 11.39 -7.83
N ASP A 69 -10.66 11.06 -6.73
CA ASP A 69 -9.83 9.87 -6.59
C ASP A 69 -10.29 9.12 -5.33
N PHE A 70 -10.44 7.79 -5.40
CA PHE A 70 -10.69 6.95 -4.21
C PHE A 70 -9.42 6.20 -3.85
N TYR A 71 -8.91 6.40 -2.64
CA TYR A 71 -7.66 5.79 -2.18
C TYR A 71 -7.87 4.52 -1.38
N ASP A 72 -9.04 4.35 -0.75
CA ASP A 72 -9.30 3.20 0.11
C ASP A 72 -10.78 2.81 0.14
N VAL A 73 -11.07 1.54 0.44
CA VAL A 73 -12.43 1.00 0.57
C VAL A 73 -12.51 -0.04 1.69
N THR A 74 -13.58 0.00 2.49
CA THR A 74 -13.87 -1.02 3.51
C THR A 74 -15.29 -1.53 3.38
N ALA A 75 -15.56 -2.77 3.81
CA ALA A 75 -16.91 -3.33 3.80
C ALA A 75 -17.22 -4.14 5.05
N THR A 76 -18.35 -3.85 5.70
CA THR A 76 -18.85 -4.67 6.82
C THR A 76 -19.86 -5.72 6.35
N GLY A 77 -20.37 -5.58 5.12
CA GLY A 77 -21.25 -6.56 4.51
C GLY A 77 -21.70 -6.19 3.10
N ARG A 78 -22.64 -6.96 2.55
CA ARG A 78 -23.16 -6.76 1.17
C ARG A 78 -23.92 -5.44 0.99
N THR A 79 -24.33 -4.82 2.08
CA THR A 79 -25.18 -3.61 2.10
C THR A 79 -24.55 -2.47 2.88
N ASP A 80 -23.26 -2.58 3.20
CA ASP A 80 -22.53 -1.55 3.93
C ASP A 80 -21.06 -1.61 3.51
N ALA A 81 -20.66 -0.62 2.72
CA ALA A 81 -19.28 -0.40 2.34
C ALA A 81 -19.02 1.10 2.24
N TRP A 82 -17.78 1.50 2.49
CA TRP A 82 -17.33 2.88 2.50
C TRP A 82 -16.11 3.03 1.62
N ALA A 83 -16.08 4.04 0.76
CA ALA A 83 -14.90 4.41 0.00
C ALA A 83 -14.53 5.85 0.30
N VAL A 84 -13.24 6.14 0.45
CA VAL A 84 -12.76 7.48 0.79
C VAL A 84 -11.67 7.93 -0.16
N GLY A 85 -11.49 9.24 -0.22
CA GLY A 85 -10.45 9.84 -1.06
C GLY A 85 -10.53 11.35 -1.05
N ASN A 86 -10.38 11.95 -2.23
CA ASN A 86 -10.57 13.38 -2.39
C ASN A 86 -11.27 13.78 -3.68
N THR A 87 -11.84 14.98 -3.64
CA THR A 87 -12.20 15.77 -4.81
C THR A 87 -11.41 17.09 -4.81
N PHE A 88 -11.74 18.00 -5.72
CA PHE A 88 -11.15 19.32 -5.83
C PHE A 88 -12.24 20.38 -5.87
N ASP A 89 -12.09 21.43 -5.06
CA ASP A 89 -12.99 22.59 -5.10
C ASP A 89 -12.70 23.53 -6.29
N GLU A 90 -13.49 24.60 -6.45
CA GLU A 90 -13.30 25.60 -7.51
C GLU A 90 -11.93 26.31 -7.44
N SER A 91 -11.29 26.28 -6.28
CA SER A 91 -9.94 26.82 -6.03
C SER A 91 -8.85 25.77 -6.19
N TRP A 92 -9.19 24.57 -6.67
CA TRP A 92 -8.29 23.44 -6.87
C TRP A 92 -7.67 22.87 -5.60
N PHE A 93 -8.28 23.14 -4.45
CA PHE A 93 -7.85 22.51 -3.21
C PHE A 93 -8.48 21.13 -3.08
N SER A 94 -7.67 20.20 -2.59
CA SER A 94 -8.14 18.86 -2.23
C SER A 94 -9.15 18.96 -1.10
N VAL A 95 -10.31 18.35 -1.30
CA VAL A 95 -11.39 18.24 -0.30
C VAL A 95 -11.63 16.75 -0.04
N PRO A 96 -11.69 16.30 1.22
CA PRO A 96 -11.93 14.89 1.51
C PRO A 96 -13.33 14.49 1.06
N VAL A 97 -13.48 13.27 0.57
CA VAL A 97 -14.79 12.68 0.21
C VAL A 97 -14.97 11.32 0.85
N ALA A 98 -16.23 10.98 1.15
CA ALA A 98 -16.64 9.65 1.56
C ALA A 98 -17.90 9.24 0.79
N GLN A 99 -17.88 8.05 0.19
CA GLN A 99 -19.02 7.40 -0.43
C GLN A 99 -19.50 6.25 0.44
N HIS A 100 -20.81 6.11 0.57
CA HIS A 100 -21.44 4.99 1.28
C HIS A 100 -22.28 4.14 0.33
N TRP A 101 -22.08 2.83 0.39
CA TRP A 101 -22.87 1.82 -0.30
C TRP A 101 -23.98 1.30 0.60
N ASP A 102 -25.23 1.51 0.19
CA ASP A 102 -26.43 1.09 0.95
C ASP A 102 -26.95 -0.32 0.59
N GLY A 103 -26.22 -1.07 -0.23
CA GLY A 103 -26.69 -2.34 -0.82
C GLY A 103 -27.29 -2.22 -2.22
N THR A 104 -27.54 -1.00 -2.68
CA THR A 104 -28.13 -0.74 -3.99
C THR A 104 -27.39 0.33 -4.79
N ARG A 105 -26.83 1.34 -4.13
CA ARG A 105 -26.08 2.42 -4.78
C ARG A 105 -25.06 3.03 -3.82
N TRP A 106 -24.04 3.62 -4.42
CA TRP A 106 -23.13 4.54 -3.73
C TRP A 106 -23.77 5.92 -3.61
N SER A 107 -23.52 6.60 -2.49
CA SER A 107 -23.97 7.97 -2.26
C SER A 107 -22.97 8.78 -1.43
N ASP A 108 -22.88 10.07 -1.73
CA ASP A 108 -22.03 11.01 -0.99
C ASP A 108 -22.48 11.13 0.47
N VAL A 109 -21.55 10.97 1.40
CA VAL A 109 -21.74 11.30 2.81
C VAL A 109 -20.72 12.37 3.20
N PRO A 110 -21.15 13.62 3.44
CA PRO A 110 -20.24 14.72 3.71
C PRO A 110 -19.33 14.46 4.93
N PRO A 111 -17.99 14.53 4.77
CA PRO A 111 -17.07 14.50 5.90
C PRO A 111 -17.29 15.69 6.84
N ALA A 112 -16.75 15.60 8.06
CA ALA A 112 -16.72 16.71 8.99
C ALA A 112 -15.83 17.84 8.45
N ASP A 113 -16.19 19.08 8.78
CA ASP A 113 -15.46 20.28 8.37
C ASP A 113 -13.99 20.23 8.82
N THR A 114 -13.09 20.49 7.88
CA THR A 114 -11.64 20.57 8.08
C THR A 114 -11.18 21.96 8.51
N GLY A 115 -12.11 22.88 8.79
CA GLY A 115 -11.85 24.28 9.09
C GLY A 115 -11.37 25.06 7.87
N GLY A 116 -11.83 24.67 6.67
CA GLY A 116 -11.40 25.24 5.39
C GLY A 116 -9.94 24.94 5.03
N ARG A 117 -9.34 23.90 5.62
CA ARG A 117 -8.00 23.41 5.26
C ARG A 117 -8.11 22.35 4.15
N PRO A 118 -7.32 22.46 3.07
CA PRO A 118 -7.22 21.40 2.08
C PRO A 118 -6.84 20.08 2.74
N ALA A 119 -7.52 19.00 2.40
CA ALA A 119 -7.25 17.67 2.95
C ALA A 119 -7.75 16.58 2.02
N LYS A 120 -7.22 15.38 2.22
CA LYS A 120 -7.72 14.15 1.60
C LYS A 120 -7.86 13.07 2.66
N PHE A 121 -8.68 12.06 2.39
CA PHE A 121 -8.64 10.79 3.12
C PHE A 121 -7.79 9.79 2.36
N ASP A 122 -6.80 9.20 3.04
CA ASP A 122 -5.88 8.22 2.48
C ASP A 122 -6.28 6.79 2.85
N ALA A 123 -7.00 6.60 3.97
CA ALA A 123 -7.40 5.28 4.47
C ALA A 123 -8.78 5.29 5.16
N VAL A 124 -9.50 4.16 5.10
CA VAL A 124 -10.79 3.92 5.75
C VAL A 124 -10.86 2.52 6.35
N ALA A 125 -11.40 2.39 7.57
CA ALA A 125 -11.63 1.09 8.19
C ALA A 125 -12.94 1.09 8.98
N ALA A 126 -13.66 -0.04 8.97
CA ALA A 126 -14.95 -0.17 9.64
C ALA A 126 -15.04 -1.45 10.48
N SER A 127 -15.67 -1.37 11.66
CA SER A 127 -16.09 -2.57 12.40
C SER A 127 -17.61 -2.80 12.37
N GLY A 128 -18.37 -1.81 11.90
CA GLY A 128 -19.81 -1.86 11.72
C GLY A 128 -20.34 -0.65 10.95
N PRO A 129 -21.64 -0.62 10.60
CA PRO A 129 -22.25 0.47 9.83
C PRO A 129 -22.24 1.83 10.54
N ASP A 130 -22.14 1.80 11.87
CA ASP A 130 -22.11 2.98 12.73
C ASP A 130 -20.73 3.20 13.39
N ASP A 131 -19.70 2.50 12.90
CA ASP A 131 -18.32 2.61 13.39
C ASP A 131 -17.34 2.51 12.22
N VAL A 132 -17.08 3.68 11.61
CA VAL A 132 -16.18 3.83 10.48
C VAL A 132 -15.18 4.93 10.77
N TRP A 133 -13.92 4.68 10.46
CA TRP A 133 -12.80 5.58 10.69
C TRP A 133 -12.20 5.95 9.35
N ALA A 134 -11.98 7.25 9.12
CA ALA A 134 -11.29 7.76 7.93
C ALA A 134 -10.10 8.60 8.35
N ALA A 135 -8.93 8.28 7.83
CA ALA A 135 -7.68 8.97 8.11
C ALA A 135 -7.07 9.51 6.81
N GLY A 136 -6.42 10.66 6.87
CA GLY A 136 -5.62 11.14 5.75
C GLY A 136 -4.80 12.36 6.10
N THR A 137 -4.37 13.10 5.09
CA THR A 137 -3.35 14.14 5.22
C THR A 137 -3.92 15.52 4.84
N TYR A 138 -3.49 16.56 5.56
CA TYR A 138 -3.74 17.94 5.13
C TYR A 138 -2.84 18.34 3.96
N GLY A 139 -3.41 19.02 2.97
CA GLY A 139 -2.74 19.46 1.74
C GLY A 139 -2.14 20.87 1.81
N ASP A 140 -2.25 21.57 2.95
CA ASP A 140 -1.66 22.90 3.15
C ASP A 140 -0.16 22.87 3.48
N VAL A 141 0.46 21.69 3.42
CA VAL A 141 1.88 21.49 3.71
C VAL A 141 2.71 21.73 2.44
N GLU A 142 2.97 23.00 2.13
CA GLU A 142 4.08 23.33 1.22
C GLU A 142 5.40 23.11 1.95
N VAL A 143 6.13 22.06 1.56
CA VAL A 143 7.54 21.89 1.95
C VAL A 143 8.31 23.05 1.32
N GLY A 144 8.73 24.02 2.13
CA GLY A 144 9.56 25.13 1.68
C GLY A 144 10.76 24.63 0.87
N THR A 145 10.78 25.00 -0.41
CA THR A 145 11.93 24.98 -1.34
C THR A 145 12.63 23.64 -1.62
N ALA A 146 12.21 22.94 -2.69
CA ALA A 146 13.06 22.46 -3.80
C ALA A 146 12.28 21.55 -4.78
N SER A 147 11.63 22.10 -5.82
CA SER A 147 11.50 21.45 -7.16
C SER A 147 10.60 22.18 -8.17
N SER A 148 9.92 23.28 -7.82
CA SER A 148 9.08 24.01 -8.80
C SER A 148 9.87 24.70 -9.94
N ALA A 149 11.20 24.56 -9.97
CA ALA A 149 12.05 25.09 -11.04
C ALA A 149 12.58 24.05 -12.06
N ALA A 150 12.26 22.75 -11.96
CA ALA A 150 12.90 21.76 -12.85
C ALA A 150 12.04 20.61 -13.42
N ALA A 151 10.73 20.58 -13.21
CA ALA A 151 9.86 19.74 -14.04
C ALA A 151 9.43 20.52 -15.28
N ARG A 152 10.34 20.67 -16.25
CA ARG A 152 9.90 20.80 -17.64
C ARG A 152 9.20 19.49 -17.97
N MET A 153 7.87 19.49 -17.89
CA MET A 153 7.03 18.52 -18.59
C MET A 153 7.62 18.36 -20.00
N PRO A 154 7.99 17.16 -20.46
CA PRO A 154 8.33 16.97 -21.86
C PRO A 154 7.14 17.46 -22.68
N GLU A 155 7.41 18.37 -23.63
CA GLU A 155 6.39 18.98 -24.48
C GLU A 155 5.54 17.87 -25.13
N ARG A 156 4.35 17.59 -24.57
CA ARG A 156 3.28 16.91 -25.31
C ARG A 156 2.56 17.96 -26.15
N PRO A 157 2.27 17.68 -27.43
CA PRO A 157 1.55 18.63 -28.26
C PRO A 157 0.14 18.83 -27.67
N THR A 158 -0.19 20.09 -27.41
CA THR A 158 -1.51 20.61 -27.05
C THR A 158 -2.10 20.23 -25.68
N ALA A 159 -1.34 20.36 -24.59
CA ALA A 159 -1.94 20.78 -23.33
C ALA A 159 -2.15 22.30 -23.39
N ARG A 160 -3.41 22.77 -23.37
CA ARG A 160 -3.73 24.20 -23.25
C ARG A 160 -3.11 24.70 -21.93
N ARG A 161 -2.15 25.63 -22.01
CA ARG A 161 -1.71 26.38 -20.83
C ARG A 161 -2.93 26.97 -20.13
N LEU A 162 -2.97 26.84 -18.80
CA LEU A 162 -3.91 27.58 -17.96
C LEU A 162 -3.82 29.08 -18.33
N PRO A 163 -4.93 29.76 -18.64
CA PRO A 163 -4.89 31.17 -18.98
C PRO A 163 -4.56 32.00 -17.73
N ASP A 164 -3.71 33.02 -17.90
CA ASP A 164 -3.23 33.92 -16.82
C ASP A 164 -4.37 34.57 -16.01
N THR A 165 -5.58 34.60 -16.57
CA THR A 165 -6.81 35.09 -15.95
C THR A 165 -7.31 34.28 -14.74
N LEU A 166 -6.72 33.10 -14.46
CA LEU A 166 -7.11 32.28 -13.30
C LEU A 166 -6.34 32.64 -12.02
N LEU A 167 -5.11 33.16 -12.13
CA LEU A 167 -4.33 33.68 -11.01
C LEU A 167 -4.93 34.97 -10.43
N ASP A 168 -5.51 35.80 -11.28
CA ASP A 168 -6.14 37.08 -10.91
C ASP A 168 -7.56 36.90 -10.29
N ARG A 169 -8.08 35.67 -10.26
CA ARG A 169 -9.40 35.33 -9.68
C ARG A 169 -9.30 34.68 -8.30
N LEU A 170 -8.09 34.44 -7.81
CA LEU A 170 -7.89 33.91 -6.47
C LEU A 170 -8.27 34.98 -5.44
N PRO A 171 -9.08 34.65 -4.41
CA PRO A 171 -9.39 35.60 -3.34
C PRO A 171 -8.10 36.12 -2.68
N ASP A 172 -8.06 37.39 -2.26
CA ASP A 172 -6.87 38.02 -1.64
C ASP A 172 -6.30 37.20 -0.46
N THR A 173 -7.15 36.46 0.25
CA THR A 173 -6.78 35.54 1.33
C THR A 173 -5.86 34.39 0.88
N LEU A 174 -5.91 34.00 -0.40
CA LEU A 174 -5.08 32.96 -0.97
C LEU A 174 -3.75 33.50 -1.50
N ALA A 175 -3.75 34.69 -2.10
CA ALA A 175 -2.51 35.37 -2.49
C ALA A 175 -1.65 35.69 -1.25
N ASP A 176 -2.27 36.04 -0.12
CA ASP A 176 -1.55 36.25 1.14
C ASP A 176 -1.07 34.96 1.80
N ARG A 177 -1.77 33.83 1.60
CA ARG A 177 -1.34 32.49 2.04
C ARG A 177 -0.14 31.98 1.24
N LEU A 178 -0.11 32.23 -0.07
CA LEU A 178 1.01 31.86 -0.95
C LEU A 178 2.21 32.82 -0.84
N ARG A 179 1.97 34.12 -0.57
CA ARG A 179 3.05 35.12 -0.35
C ARG A 179 3.74 34.96 1.01
N LYS A 180 3.02 34.46 2.01
CA LYS A 180 3.60 34.00 3.27
C LYS A 180 4.05 32.56 3.07
N GLY A 181 5.23 32.35 2.49
CA GLY A 181 5.93 31.06 2.44
C GLY A 181 6.32 30.54 3.84
N SER A 182 5.36 30.49 4.75
CA SER A 182 5.51 30.22 6.18
C SER A 182 4.22 29.60 6.70
N ALA A 183 4.08 28.31 6.44
CA ALA A 183 3.33 27.41 7.30
C ALA A 183 3.97 26.02 7.24
N LEU A 184 5.19 25.87 7.79
CA LEU A 184 5.32 24.77 8.76
C LEU A 184 4.44 25.24 9.91
N PRO A 185 3.29 24.61 10.18
CA PRO A 185 2.52 25.02 11.33
C PRO A 185 3.43 24.86 12.56
N GLU A 186 3.41 25.83 13.48
CA GLU A 186 3.79 25.64 14.89
C GLU A 186 2.92 24.54 15.57
N THR A 187 2.15 23.76 14.82
CA THR A 187 1.21 22.77 15.30
C THR A 187 1.53 21.43 14.65
N ALA A 188 2.11 20.55 15.46
CA ALA A 188 2.14 19.14 15.17
C ALA A 188 0.70 18.61 15.11
N SER A 189 0.05 18.58 13.93
CA SER A 189 -1.07 17.67 13.65
C SER A 189 -1.36 17.51 12.14
N PRO A 190 -0.57 16.69 11.42
CA PRO A 190 -0.61 16.60 9.96
C PRO A 190 -1.62 15.58 9.42
N ILE A 191 -2.30 14.86 10.31
CA ILE A 191 -3.35 13.89 9.96
C ILE A 191 -4.73 14.48 10.25
N VAL A 192 -5.62 14.40 9.27
CA VAL A 192 -7.07 14.50 9.47
C VAL A 192 -7.57 13.11 9.84
N LEU A 193 -8.24 12.99 10.99
CA LEU A 193 -8.83 11.73 11.45
C LEU A 193 -10.28 11.98 11.84
N GLN A 194 -11.19 11.22 11.26
CA GLN A 194 -12.62 11.34 11.50
C GLN A 194 -13.24 9.98 11.82
N HIS A 195 -14.28 10.01 12.66
CA HIS A 195 -15.08 8.86 13.07
C HIS A 195 -16.54 9.09 12.72
N TRP A 196 -17.13 8.14 12.01
CA TRP A 196 -18.55 8.06 11.72
C TRP A 196 -19.25 7.28 12.84
N ASP A 197 -20.30 7.87 13.40
CA ASP A 197 -21.06 7.32 14.54
C ASP A 197 -22.44 6.77 14.16
N GLY A 198 -22.68 6.50 12.87
CA GLY A 198 -24.00 6.15 12.34
C GLY A 198 -24.84 7.34 11.89
N THR A 199 -24.43 8.57 12.25
CA THR A 199 -25.20 9.79 11.91
C THR A 199 -24.36 10.87 11.26
N ARG A 200 -23.11 11.06 11.70
CA ARG A 200 -22.20 12.07 11.16
C ARG A 200 -20.76 11.72 11.42
N TRP A 201 -19.90 12.21 10.54
CA TRP A 201 -18.46 12.25 10.77
C TRP A 201 -18.12 13.27 11.86
N LYS A 202 -17.16 12.91 12.72
CA LYS A 202 -16.63 13.76 13.79
C LYS A 202 -15.11 13.73 13.77
N PRO A 203 -14.42 14.88 13.89
CA PRO A 203 -12.97 14.88 14.05
C PRO A 203 -12.59 14.22 15.37
N VAL A 204 -11.52 13.41 15.36
CA VAL A 204 -11.00 12.72 16.54
C VAL A 204 -9.57 13.13 16.83
N SER A 205 -9.28 13.40 18.10
CA SER A 205 -7.93 13.75 18.55
C SER A 205 -7.00 12.55 18.61
N ARG A 206 -5.73 12.79 18.32
CA ARG A 206 -4.67 11.78 18.28
C ARG A 206 -3.31 12.36 18.66
N PRO A 207 -2.31 11.51 18.96
CA PRO A 207 -0.94 11.94 19.17
C PRO A 207 -0.37 12.75 18.00
N ALA A 208 0.01 13.99 18.30
CA ALA A 208 0.80 14.86 17.43
C ALA A 208 2.20 14.27 17.15
N PRO A 209 2.81 14.48 15.96
CA PRO A 209 4.24 14.19 15.76
C PRO A 209 5.14 15.11 16.58
N ALA A 210 6.46 14.89 16.52
CA ALA A 210 7.41 15.85 17.08
C ALA A 210 7.29 17.22 16.38
N GLU A 211 7.61 18.28 17.11
CA GLU A 211 7.64 19.64 16.55
C GLU A 211 8.56 19.69 15.31
N GLY A 212 8.12 20.40 14.27
CA GLY A 212 8.82 20.46 12.99
C GLY A 212 8.70 19.21 12.12
N SER A 213 8.00 18.16 12.57
CA SER A 213 7.76 16.94 11.79
C SER A 213 6.35 16.92 11.20
N LEU A 214 6.27 16.44 9.96
CA LEU A 214 5.04 16.08 9.26
C LEU A 214 4.72 14.61 9.52
N ARG A 215 3.45 14.21 9.40
CA ARG A 215 3.01 12.83 9.62
C ARG A 215 2.06 12.41 8.52
N PHE A 216 2.36 11.29 7.90
CA PHE A 216 1.60 10.74 6.79
C PHE A 216 0.93 9.45 7.23
N VAL A 217 -0.31 9.24 6.79
CA VAL A 217 -1.00 7.97 6.95
C VAL A 217 -0.34 6.93 6.05
N LEU A 218 -0.11 5.72 6.59
CA LEU A 218 0.31 4.57 5.79
C LEU A 218 -0.84 3.59 5.62
N ASN A 219 -1.43 3.13 6.73
CA ASN A 219 -2.54 2.18 6.70
C ASN A 219 -3.39 2.28 7.98
N LEU A 220 -4.69 2.04 7.86
CA LEU A 220 -5.67 2.09 8.95
C LEU A 220 -6.43 0.77 8.99
N GLU A 221 -6.54 0.16 10.16
CA GLU A 221 -7.20 -1.13 10.32
C GLU A 221 -8.12 -1.10 11.53
N SER A 222 -9.37 -1.53 11.35
CA SER A 222 -10.34 -1.70 12.43
C SER A 222 -10.54 -3.18 12.70
N VAL A 223 -10.14 -3.63 13.89
CA VAL A 223 -10.34 -5.02 14.33
C VAL A 223 -11.44 -5.12 15.40
N GLY A 224 -12.24 -4.08 15.54
CA GLY A 224 -13.35 -3.95 16.47
C GLY A 224 -13.58 -2.51 16.92
N ALA A 225 -14.77 -2.22 17.46
CA ALA A 225 -15.18 -0.87 17.86
C ALA A 225 -14.25 -0.18 18.88
N ASP A 226 -13.60 -0.99 19.72
CA ASP A 226 -12.66 -0.53 20.75
C ASP A 226 -11.19 -0.78 20.39
N SER A 227 -10.90 -1.16 19.14
CA SER A 227 -9.54 -1.49 18.71
C SER A 227 -9.34 -1.14 17.24
N VAL A 228 -8.88 0.10 17.02
CA VAL A 228 -8.50 0.61 15.70
C VAL A 228 -7.02 0.96 15.72
N TRP A 229 -6.32 0.58 14.67
CA TRP A 229 -4.88 0.75 14.58
C TRP A 229 -4.51 1.56 13.34
N LEU A 230 -3.45 2.35 13.47
CA LEU A 230 -2.98 3.25 12.43
C LEU A 230 -1.46 3.18 12.36
N THR A 231 -0.93 2.82 11.20
CA THR A 231 0.49 3.00 10.88
C THR A 231 0.70 4.34 10.20
N THR A 232 1.77 5.03 10.58
CA THR A 232 2.10 6.35 10.05
C THR A 232 3.59 6.51 9.88
N MET A 233 3.99 7.49 9.07
CA MET A 233 5.38 7.90 8.91
C MET A 233 5.52 9.37 9.29
N ASP A 234 6.36 9.66 10.27
CA ASP A 234 6.83 11.01 10.54
C ASP A 234 7.99 11.35 9.61
N TRP A 235 7.99 12.56 9.05
CA TRP A 235 9.09 13.13 8.30
C TRP A 235 9.48 14.51 8.82
N ASN A 236 10.74 14.67 9.19
CA ASN A 236 11.33 15.95 9.58
C ASN A 236 12.18 16.50 8.42
N PRO A 237 11.70 17.49 7.67
CA PRO A 237 12.44 18.08 6.54
C PRO A 237 13.69 18.85 6.98
N THR A 238 13.81 19.17 8.26
CA THR A 238 14.93 19.93 8.85
C THR A 238 15.87 19.05 9.66
N ALA A 239 15.72 17.72 9.59
CA ALA A 239 16.60 16.80 10.30
C ALA A 239 18.06 17.00 9.87
N ALA A 240 18.96 17.13 10.86
CA ALA A 240 20.39 17.30 10.62
C ALA A 240 21.04 16.09 9.93
N ASP A 241 20.48 14.89 10.18
CA ASP A 241 20.88 13.63 9.55
C ASP A 241 19.71 13.13 8.69
N PRO A 242 19.82 13.16 7.34
CA PRO A 242 18.77 12.70 6.44
C PRO A 242 18.36 11.25 6.68
N ALA A 243 19.28 10.39 7.15
CA ALA A 243 18.97 9.00 7.48
C ALA A 243 18.05 8.86 8.72
N LYS A 244 17.86 9.95 9.47
CA LYS A 244 16.96 10.04 10.63
C LYS A 244 15.81 11.01 10.40
N ALA A 245 15.62 11.44 9.14
CA ALA A 245 14.52 12.32 8.78
C ALA A 245 13.17 11.61 8.86
N TYR A 246 13.15 10.28 8.79
CA TYR A 246 11.92 9.48 8.79
C TYR A 246 11.82 8.65 10.08
N SER A 247 10.59 8.45 10.57
CA SER A 247 10.32 7.45 11.60
C SER A 247 8.89 6.94 11.51
N GLY A 248 8.74 5.61 11.43
CA GLY A 248 7.42 4.98 11.48
C GLY A 248 6.83 4.98 12.89
N GLN A 249 5.52 5.13 13.00
CA GLN A 249 4.78 5.09 14.26
C GLN A 249 3.59 4.14 14.14
N LEU A 250 3.28 3.46 15.24
CA LEU A 250 2.06 2.68 15.40
C LEU A 250 1.19 3.38 16.45
N GLU A 251 -0.07 3.62 16.12
CA GLU A 251 -1.04 4.24 17.00
C GLU A 251 -2.25 3.31 17.19
N HIS A 252 -2.83 3.32 18.39
CA HIS A 252 -3.94 2.45 18.79
C HIS A 252 -5.03 3.25 19.49
N TRP A 253 -6.27 3.07 19.03
CA TRP A 253 -7.49 3.44 19.70
C TRP A 253 -7.94 2.31 20.63
N ASP A 254 -8.11 2.62 21.92
CA ASP A 254 -8.50 1.67 22.97
C ASP A 254 -9.99 1.69 23.33
N GLY A 255 -10.85 2.25 22.46
CA GLY A 255 -12.25 2.54 22.76
C GLY A 255 -12.48 3.92 23.41
N ARG A 256 -11.41 4.61 23.82
CA ARG A 256 -11.53 5.93 24.49
C ARG A 256 -10.57 6.97 23.95
N LYS A 257 -9.35 6.60 23.63
CA LYS A 257 -8.33 7.53 23.14
C LYS A 257 -7.34 6.84 22.20
N TRP A 258 -6.81 7.63 21.29
CA TRP A 258 -5.64 7.24 20.50
C TRP A 258 -4.37 7.42 21.34
N SER A 259 -3.48 6.44 21.28
CA SER A 259 -2.16 6.48 21.91
C SER A 259 -1.10 5.82 21.02
N ARG A 260 0.17 6.20 21.18
CA ARG A 260 1.28 5.54 20.47
C ARG A 260 1.59 4.20 21.12
N THR A 261 1.78 3.17 20.30
CA THR A 261 2.18 1.82 20.70
C THR A 261 3.58 1.55 20.18
N ALA A 262 4.49 1.11 21.05
CA ALA A 262 5.83 0.73 20.64
C ALA A 262 5.85 -0.73 20.16
N LEU A 263 6.39 -0.98 18.98
CA LEU A 263 6.80 -2.33 18.59
C LEU A 263 8.08 -2.71 19.36
N PRO A 264 8.26 -3.99 19.72
CA PRO A 264 9.55 -4.49 20.17
C PRO A 264 10.66 -4.13 19.17
N GLN A 265 11.89 -3.95 19.65
CA GLN A 265 13.05 -3.75 18.76
C GLN A 265 13.23 -4.97 17.85
N ALA A 266 13.88 -4.75 16.70
CA ALA A 266 14.28 -5.84 15.82
C ALA A 266 15.21 -6.82 16.58
N PRO A 267 15.31 -8.10 16.14
CA PRO A 267 16.17 -9.08 16.79
C PRO A 267 17.66 -8.68 16.88
N ASP A 268 18.13 -7.79 16.00
CA ASP A 268 19.48 -7.22 16.01
C ASP A 268 19.59 -5.92 16.84
N GLY A 269 18.49 -5.46 17.46
CA GLY A 269 18.43 -4.27 18.29
C GLY A 269 18.20 -2.97 17.51
N SER A 270 18.05 -3.03 16.19
CA SER A 270 17.82 -1.86 15.34
C SER A 270 16.39 -1.29 15.50
N PRO A 271 16.21 0.03 15.29
CA PRO A 271 14.90 0.64 15.19
C PRO A 271 14.04 -0.01 14.11
N VAL A 272 12.72 0.06 14.31
CA VAL A 272 11.73 -0.64 13.50
C VAL A 272 10.74 0.37 12.96
N GLU A 273 10.49 0.29 11.67
CA GLU A 273 9.54 1.13 10.95
C GLU A 273 8.34 0.30 10.51
N PRO A 274 7.16 0.46 11.15
CA PRO A 274 5.93 -0.18 10.69
C PRO A 274 5.51 0.34 9.31
N SER A 275 4.97 -0.56 8.49
CA SER A 275 4.51 -0.26 7.12
C SER A 275 3.01 -0.53 6.99
N ALA A 276 2.61 -1.80 6.84
CA ALA A 276 1.21 -2.19 6.73
C ALA A 276 0.72 -2.91 7.98
N ILE A 277 -0.60 -2.85 8.19
CA ILE A 277 -1.31 -3.49 9.29
C ILE A 277 -2.50 -4.29 8.73
N ALA A 278 -2.82 -5.41 9.36
CA ALA A 278 -4.02 -6.18 9.07
C ALA A 278 -4.40 -7.00 10.31
N GLY A 279 -5.66 -7.35 10.50
CA GLY A 279 -6.04 -8.24 11.58
C GLY A 279 -7.38 -8.90 11.36
N THR A 280 -7.73 -9.80 12.28
CA THR A 280 -9.04 -10.47 12.29
C THR A 280 -9.81 -10.26 13.58
N GLY A 281 -9.19 -9.63 14.58
CA GLY A 281 -9.76 -9.33 15.88
C GLY A 281 -8.79 -8.56 16.77
N PRO A 282 -9.26 -8.06 17.94
CA PRO A 282 -8.44 -7.25 18.84
C PRO A 282 -7.26 -8.03 19.45
N ASP A 283 -7.29 -9.36 19.36
CA ASP A 283 -6.25 -10.28 19.79
C ASP A 283 -5.51 -10.97 18.64
N ASP A 284 -5.73 -10.54 17.40
CA ASP A 284 -5.06 -11.04 16.20
C ASP A 284 -4.74 -9.89 15.24
N VAL A 285 -3.69 -9.14 15.57
CA VAL A 285 -3.22 -7.99 14.78
C VAL A 285 -1.81 -8.26 14.27
N TRP A 286 -1.59 -8.02 12.99
CA TRP A 286 -0.34 -8.24 12.30
C TRP A 286 0.18 -6.93 11.73
N VAL A 287 1.50 -6.72 11.82
CA VAL A 287 2.15 -5.53 11.27
C VAL A 287 3.38 -5.96 10.48
N SER A 288 3.45 -5.61 9.20
CA SER A 288 4.75 -5.63 8.52
C SER A 288 5.55 -4.41 8.95
N ALA A 289 6.83 -4.62 9.12
CA ALA A 289 7.77 -3.57 9.40
C ALA A 289 9.10 -3.89 8.74
N HIS A 290 10.02 -2.95 8.77
CA HIS A 290 11.40 -3.22 8.44
C HIS A 290 12.33 -2.57 9.45
N SER A 291 13.52 -3.14 9.59
CA SER A 291 14.66 -2.51 10.24
C SER A 291 15.75 -2.31 9.21
N GLU A 292 16.41 -1.18 9.22
CA GLU A 292 17.53 -0.91 8.31
C GLU A 292 18.85 -0.87 9.08
N THR A 293 19.88 -1.49 8.52
CA THR A 293 21.24 -1.45 9.07
C THR A 293 22.22 -1.41 7.92
N ASP A 294 23.11 -0.42 7.92
CA ASP A 294 24.11 -0.20 6.86
C ASP A 294 23.50 -0.14 5.43
N GLY A 295 22.30 0.44 5.30
CA GLY A 295 21.58 0.54 4.02
C GLY A 295 20.85 -0.73 3.58
N VAL A 296 20.86 -1.78 4.42
CA VAL A 296 20.21 -3.07 4.13
C VAL A 296 18.90 -3.16 4.91
N ALA A 297 17.77 -3.11 4.20
CA ALA A 297 16.44 -3.29 4.80
C ALA A 297 16.15 -4.76 5.11
N LYS A 298 15.71 -5.06 6.33
CA LYS A 298 15.31 -6.39 6.78
C LYS A 298 13.81 -6.39 7.09
N PRO A 299 13.00 -7.15 6.36
CA PRO A 299 11.56 -7.17 6.58
C PRO A 299 11.21 -8.05 7.78
N LEU A 300 10.31 -7.56 8.62
CA LEU A 300 9.85 -8.16 9.86
C LEU A 300 8.32 -8.27 9.85
N LEU A 301 7.80 -9.34 10.44
CA LEU A 301 6.38 -9.52 10.70
C LEU A 301 6.15 -9.57 12.21
N TYR A 302 5.37 -8.62 12.71
CA TYR A 302 4.94 -8.52 14.09
C TYR A 302 3.53 -9.09 14.25
N HIS A 303 3.28 -9.78 15.37
CA HIS A 303 1.97 -10.31 15.74
C HIS A 303 1.63 -9.95 17.17
N PHE A 304 0.46 -9.35 17.37
CA PHE A 304 -0.12 -9.08 18.67
C PHE A 304 -1.20 -10.13 18.99
N ASP A 305 -1.00 -10.85 20.10
CA ASP A 305 -1.89 -11.93 20.56
C ASP A 305 -2.95 -11.44 21.58
N GLY A 306 -3.24 -10.14 21.59
CA GLY A 306 -4.09 -9.50 22.61
C GLY A 306 -3.36 -9.17 23.91
N ARG A 307 -2.13 -9.64 24.10
CA ARG A 307 -1.34 -9.36 25.31
C ARG A 307 0.06 -8.85 25.01
N ARG A 308 0.71 -9.40 23.99
CA ARG A 308 2.10 -9.09 23.67
C ARG A 308 2.36 -9.17 22.17
N TRP A 309 3.37 -8.42 21.76
CA TRP A 309 3.94 -8.51 20.43
C TRP A 309 4.99 -9.61 20.36
N THR A 310 4.98 -10.36 19.26
CA THR A 310 6.06 -11.25 18.84
C THR A 310 6.56 -10.84 17.46
N VAL A 311 7.82 -11.09 17.16
CA VAL A 311 8.45 -10.70 15.88
C VAL A 311 9.08 -11.89 15.18
N LYS A 312 9.00 -11.91 13.86
CA LYS A 312 9.69 -12.87 12.98
C LYS A 312 10.30 -12.15 11.79
N ALA A 313 11.47 -12.62 11.35
CA ALA A 313 11.99 -12.22 10.05
C ALA A 313 11.12 -12.79 8.93
N ILE A 314 10.86 -11.96 7.92
CA ILE A 314 10.25 -12.41 6.67
C ILE A 314 11.39 -12.86 5.75
N PRO A 315 11.37 -14.10 5.24
CA PRO A 315 12.43 -14.57 4.36
C PRO A 315 12.33 -13.86 3.00
N GLY A 316 13.42 -13.22 2.59
CA GLY A 316 13.59 -12.77 1.21
C GLY A 316 13.90 -13.96 0.28
N PRO A 317 13.44 -13.94 -0.99
CA PRO A 317 13.74 -15.02 -1.93
C PRO A 317 15.24 -15.10 -2.26
N TYR A 318 15.94 -13.96 -2.26
CA TYR A 318 17.37 -13.83 -2.54
C TYR A 318 18.00 -12.75 -1.65
N ALA A 319 19.33 -12.73 -1.56
CA ALA A 319 20.05 -11.64 -0.92
C ALA A 319 20.32 -10.52 -1.95
N TYR A 320 20.02 -9.28 -1.55
CA TYR A 320 20.29 -8.05 -2.31
C TYR A 320 20.94 -7.02 -1.40
N ASP A 321 21.71 -6.11 -1.98
CA ASP A 321 22.48 -5.11 -1.22
C ASP A 321 21.57 -4.12 -0.49
N SER A 322 20.39 -3.82 -1.05
CA SER A 322 19.37 -2.98 -0.39
C SER A 322 18.44 -3.76 0.54
N GLY A 323 18.48 -5.10 0.50
CA GLY A 323 17.55 -5.96 1.23
C GLY A 323 16.12 -5.92 0.68
N TRP A 324 15.14 -6.01 1.59
CA TRP A 324 13.71 -6.17 1.28
C TRP A 324 12.83 -5.35 2.22
N ILE A 325 11.75 -4.78 1.67
CA ILE A 325 10.71 -4.10 2.44
C ILE A 325 9.38 -4.78 2.16
N ALA A 326 8.59 -5.01 3.21
CA ALA A 326 7.26 -5.60 3.15
C ALA A 326 6.20 -4.51 3.30
N ASN A 327 5.67 -4.03 2.17
CA ASN A 327 4.74 -2.90 2.12
C ASN A 327 3.27 -3.29 2.26
N HIS A 328 2.92 -4.55 2.04
CA HIS A 328 1.53 -5.02 2.19
C HIS A 328 1.47 -6.32 2.95
N ILE A 329 0.44 -6.43 3.77
CA ILE A 329 0.06 -7.69 4.41
C ILE A 329 -1.43 -7.92 4.25
N VAL A 330 -1.81 -9.18 4.07
CA VAL A 330 -3.19 -9.61 4.01
C VAL A 330 -3.37 -10.73 5.02
N SER A 331 -4.17 -10.48 6.04
CA SER A 331 -4.59 -11.52 6.97
C SER A 331 -5.82 -12.23 6.39
N THR A 332 -5.92 -13.55 6.57
CA THR A 332 -7.15 -14.28 6.24
C THR A 332 -7.76 -14.87 7.50
N ARG A 333 -9.08 -15.05 7.51
CA ARG A 333 -9.82 -15.68 8.63
C ARG A 333 -9.35 -17.10 9.01
N ARG A 334 -8.43 -17.71 8.24
CA ARG A 334 -7.79 -18.99 8.57
C ARG A 334 -6.49 -18.84 9.37
N GLY A 335 -6.16 -17.64 9.85
CA GLY A 335 -4.93 -17.35 10.59
C GLY A 335 -3.68 -17.40 9.71
N THR A 336 -3.83 -17.24 8.39
CA THR A 336 -2.71 -17.16 7.46
C THR A 336 -2.45 -15.71 7.11
N VAL A 337 -1.17 -15.33 7.04
CA VAL A 337 -0.77 -13.99 6.65
C VAL A 337 0.01 -14.07 5.35
N HIS A 338 -0.41 -13.31 4.35
CA HIS A 338 0.34 -13.11 3.12
C HIS A 338 1.10 -11.80 3.23
N VAL A 339 2.35 -11.81 2.79
CA VAL A 339 3.23 -10.65 2.78
C VAL A 339 3.69 -10.39 1.37
N LEU A 340 3.53 -9.15 0.94
CA LEU A 340 3.97 -8.66 -0.35
C LEU A 340 4.93 -7.48 -0.13
N GLY A 341 5.94 -7.39 -0.98
CA GLY A 341 6.99 -6.39 -0.82
C GLY A 341 7.88 -6.27 -2.03
N LYS A 342 8.87 -5.40 -1.93
CA LYS A 342 9.86 -5.17 -3.00
C LYS A 342 11.26 -5.00 -2.44
N THR A 343 12.24 -5.20 -3.31
CA THR A 343 13.60 -4.74 -3.08
C THR A 343 13.77 -3.33 -3.64
N ASN A 344 14.55 -2.49 -2.97
CA ASN A 344 14.97 -1.18 -3.50
C ASN A 344 16.31 -1.30 -4.25
N ASP A 345 16.73 -2.51 -4.63
CA ASP A 345 17.99 -2.72 -5.34
C ASP A 345 17.87 -2.13 -6.75
N PRO A 346 18.72 -1.14 -7.12
CA PRO A 346 18.63 -0.48 -8.41
C PRO A 346 18.94 -1.42 -9.58
N GLN A 347 19.57 -2.58 -9.34
CA GLN A 347 19.84 -3.59 -10.35
C GLN A 347 18.66 -4.53 -10.58
N VAL A 348 17.69 -4.56 -9.66
CA VAL A 348 16.51 -5.44 -9.73
C VAL A 348 15.24 -4.63 -9.40
N PRO A 349 14.88 -3.62 -10.21
CA PRO A 349 13.75 -2.73 -9.93
C PRO A 349 12.40 -3.45 -9.86
N SER A 350 12.32 -4.65 -10.44
CA SER A 350 11.14 -5.53 -10.47
C SER A 350 11.16 -6.65 -9.43
N GLY A 351 12.08 -6.59 -8.46
CA GLY A 351 12.24 -7.63 -7.47
C GLY A 351 11.12 -7.61 -6.44
N LEU A 352 10.17 -8.53 -6.57
CA LEU A 352 9.05 -8.70 -5.64
C LEU A 352 9.25 -9.82 -4.63
N LEU A 353 8.84 -9.54 -3.40
CA LEU A 353 8.66 -10.50 -2.31
C LEU A 353 7.19 -10.94 -2.29
N SER A 354 6.95 -12.25 -2.32
CA SER A 354 5.64 -12.84 -2.03
C SER A 354 5.83 -14.04 -1.12
N ALA A 355 5.33 -13.96 0.10
CA ALA A 355 5.48 -14.99 1.11
C ALA A 355 4.19 -15.23 1.88
N ARG A 356 4.04 -16.43 2.43
CA ARG A 356 2.90 -16.82 3.26
C ARG A 356 3.39 -17.38 4.59
N TRP A 357 2.79 -16.91 5.67
CA TRP A 357 2.92 -17.46 7.00
C TRP A 357 1.66 -18.26 7.36
N ASP A 358 1.83 -19.51 7.78
CA ASP A 358 0.72 -20.42 8.15
C ASP A 358 0.48 -20.52 9.67
N GLY A 359 1.09 -19.63 10.46
CA GLY A 359 1.12 -19.71 11.92
C GLY A 359 2.34 -20.46 12.48
N ARG A 360 3.07 -21.21 11.64
CA ARG A 360 4.22 -22.02 12.07
C ARG A 360 5.44 -21.90 11.16
N ARG A 361 5.24 -21.77 9.86
CA ARG A 361 6.29 -21.80 8.84
C ARG A 361 6.00 -20.79 7.74
N TRP A 362 7.10 -20.31 7.17
CA TRP A 362 7.09 -19.52 5.96
C TRP A 362 7.06 -20.42 4.73
N GLN A 363 6.30 -19.98 3.74
CA GLN A 363 6.30 -20.50 2.38
C GLN A 363 6.57 -19.34 1.42
N GLN A 364 7.64 -19.43 0.64
CA GLN A 364 7.85 -18.52 -0.48
C GLN A 364 6.83 -18.83 -1.58
N LEU A 365 6.17 -17.80 -2.10
CA LEU A 365 5.22 -17.91 -3.20
C LEU A 365 5.86 -17.43 -4.51
N PRO A 366 5.36 -17.89 -5.67
CA PRO A 366 5.71 -17.28 -6.95
C PRO A 366 5.33 -15.79 -6.98
N ALA A 367 6.03 -15.01 -7.81
CA ALA A 367 5.67 -13.62 -8.03
C ALA A 367 4.25 -13.50 -8.65
N PRO A 368 3.46 -12.48 -8.27
CA PRO A 368 2.08 -12.30 -8.74
C PRO A 368 1.92 -11.92 -10.22
N GLY A 369 3.03 -11.68 -10.93
CA GLY A 369 3.01 -11.26 -12.34
C GLY A 369 2.72 -9.78 -12.56
N ILE A 370 2.90 -8.96 -11.52
CA ILE A 370 2.93 -7.49 -11.52
C ILE A 370 4.32 -7.03 -11.06
N ASP A 371 4.67 -5.76 -11.30
CA ASP A 371 5.99 -5.18 -11.01
C ASP A 371 6.04 -4.48 -9.65
N GLU A 372 4.96 -3.77 -9.33
CA GLU A 372 4.77 -3.08 -8.05
C GLU A 372 3.35 -3.37 -7.57
N VAL A 373 3.24 -3.87 -6.34
CA VAL A 373 1.96 -4.06 -5.67
C VAL A 373 1.52 -2.69 -5.15
N ASN A 374 0.39 -2.19 -5.63
CA ASN A 374 -0.23 -0.96 -5.15
C ASN A 374 -1.29 -1.25 -4.10
N ALA A 375 -2.03 -2.35 -4.29
CA ALA A 375 -3.13 -2.77 -3.44
C ALA A 375 -3.05 -4.27 -3.20
N ALA A 376 -3.46 -4.71 -2.01
CA ALA A 376 -3.59 -6.13 -1.69
C ALA A 376 -4.73 -6.34 -0.70
N GLY A 377 -5.53 -7.39 -0.91
CA GLY A 377 -6.68 -7.70 -0.09
C GLY A 377 -7.03 -9.18 -0.11
N ALA A 378 -7.98 -9.58 0.72
CA ALA A 378 -8.53 -10.94 0.69
C ALA A 378 -9.85 -10.98 -0.08
N ASP A 379 -10.30 -12.18 -0.44
CA ASP A 379 -11.72 -12.47 -0.60
C ASP A 379 -12.22 -13.27 0.59
N GLY A 380 -13.54 -13.24 0.85
CA GLY A 380 -14.11 -13.96 1.99
C GLY A 380 -14.02 -15.50 1.91
N SER A 381 -13.41 -16.08 0.87
CA SER A 381 -13.02 -17.50 0.83
C SER A 381 -11.53 -17.76 1.14
N GLY A 382 -10.76 -16.71 1.46
CA GLY A 382 -9.34 -16.78 1.76
C GLY A 382 -8.43 -16.77 0.53
N GLY A 383 -8.96 -16.42 -0.64
CA GLY A 383 -8.13 -16.02 -1.77
C GLY A 383 -7.50 -14.66 -1.50
N VAL A 384 -6.32 -14.42 -2.07
CA VAL A 384 -5.62 -13.13 -1.94
C VAL A 384 -5.60 -12.45 -3.30
N TRP A 385 -5.92 -11.18 -3.32
CA TRP A 385 -5.89 -10.33 -4.49
C TRP A 385 -4.76 -9.32 -4.35
N VAL A 386 -4.14 -8.99 -5.47
CA VAL A 386 -3.22 -7.87 -5.59
C VAL A 386 -3.55 -7.09 -6.85
N ALA A 387 -3.32 -5.78 -6.82
CA ALA A 387 -3.33 -4.94 -8.00
C ALA A 387 -2.00 -4.22 -8.16
N GLY A 388 -1.59 -3.99 -9.40
CA GLY A 388 -0.32 -3.34 -9.68
C GLY A 388 -0.07 -3.12 -11.16
N TRP A 389 1.03 -2.42 -11.47
CA TRP A 389 1.46 -2.17 -12.84
C TRP A 389 2.26 -3.33 -13.41
N LEU A 390 2.24 -3.49 -14.74
CA LEU A 390 3.06 -4.49 -15.43
C LEU A 390 4.49 -3.99 -15.67
N PRO A 391 5.50 -4.87 -15.73
CA PRO A 391 6.91 -4.47 -15.88
C PRO A 391 7.25 -3.72 -17.18
N GLN A 392 6.41 -3.82 -18.22
CA GLN A 392 6.59 -3.08 -19.48
C GLN A 392 5.74 -1.80 -19.55
N GLY A 393 5.02 -1.48 -18.47
CA GLY A 393 3.91 -0.54 -18.48
C GLY A 393 2.67 -1.13 -19.16
N ASP A 394 1.51 -0.65 -18.78
CA ASP A 394 0.22 -0.91 -19.44
C ASP A 394 -0.63 0.37 -19.35
N SER A 395 -1.76 0.42 -20.04
CA SER A 395 -2.73 1.50 -19.89
C SER A 395 -3.53 1.39 -18.59
N HIS A 396 -3.48 0.25 -17.90
CA HIS A 396 -4.26 0.01 -16.69
C HIS A 396 -3.48 -0.85 -15.68
N SER A 397 -3.76 -0.65 -14.39
CA SER A 397 -3.39 -1.63 -13.37
C SER A 397 -3.99 -2.99 -13.67
N ARG A 398 -3.23 -4.04 -13.36
CA ARG A 398 -3.65 -5.42 -13.51
C ARG A 398 -3.97 -6.03 -12.15
N LEU A 399 -4.98 -6.88 -12.12
CA LEU A 399 -5.36 -7.65 -10.94
C LEU A 399 -4.74 -9.04 -11.02
N SER A 400 -4.35 -9.60 -9.89
CA SER A 400 -3.86 -10.98 -9.80
C SER A 400 -4.41 -11.64 -8.54
N ARG A 401 -4.94 -12.85 -8.70
CA ARG A 401 -5.56 -13.62 -7.61
C ARG A 401 -4.77 -14.88 -7.30
N TRP A 402 -4.42 -15.05 -6.03
CA TRP A 402 -3.91 -16.29 -5.48
C TRP A 402 -5.06 -17.18 -5.03
N ASP A 403 -5.19 -18.36 -5.62
CA ASP A 403 -6.24 -19.34 -5.27
C ASP A 403 -5.80 -20.40 -4.24
N GLY A 404 -4.60 -20.24 -3.67
CA GLY A 404 -3.95 -21.23 -2.82
C GLY A 404 -2.83 -22.00 -3.52
N THR A 405 -2.79 -21.97 -4.86
CA THR A 405 -1.81 -22.72 -5.66
C THR A 405 -1.13 -21.89 -6.72
N THR A 406 -1.85 -20.99 -7.39
CA THR A 406 -1.29 -20.15 -8.46
C THR A 406 -1.85 -18.75 -8.40
N TRP A 407 -1.04 -17.80 -8.84
CA TRP A 407 -1.51 -16.48 -9.23
C TRP A 407 -2.17 -16.56 -10.59
N THR A 408 -3.37 -16.00 -10.72
CA THR A 408 -4.09 -15.86 -11.99
C THR A 408 -4.40 -14.40 -12.22
N ALA A 409 -3.91 -13.87 -13.34
CA ALA A 409 -4.15 -12.49 -13.71
C ALA A 409 -5.58 -12.30 -14.25
N GLU A 410 -6.18 -11.17 -13.88
CA GLU A 410 -7.47 -10.70 -14.37
C GLU A 410 -7.35 -9.23 -14.79
N ASP A 411 -8.15 -8.83 -15.77
CA ASP A 411 -8.18 -7.46 -16.26
C ASP A 411 -9.30 -6.68 -15.55
N LEU A 412 -9.16 -5.36 -15.49
CA LEU A 412 -10.23 -4.45 -15.08
C LEU A 412 -11.45 -4.58 -16.02
N PRO A 413 -12.65 -4.09 -15.60
CA PRO A 413 -13.87 -4.21 -16.40
C PRO A 413 -13.69 -3.69 -17.82
N ALA A 414 -14.16 -4.45 -18.82
CA ALA A 414 -14.02 -4.06 -20.23
C ALA A 414 -14.70 -2.71 -20.55
N GLU A 415 -15.76 -2.37 -19.84
CA GLU A 415 -16.45 -1.07 -19.95
C GLU A 415 -15.57 0.11 -19.52
N LEU A 416 -14.63 -0.12 -18.59
CA LEU A 416 -13.59 0.85 -18.21
C LEU A 416 -12.45 0.85 -19.24
N THR A 417 -11.87 -0.32 -19.53
CA THR A 417 -10.64 -0.41 -20.33
C THR A 417 -10.86 -0.09 -21.81
N SER A 418 -12.11 -0.07 -22.28
CA SER A 418 -12.44 0.35 -23.65
C SER A 418 -12.68 1.86 -23.79
N THR A 419 -12.82 2.59 -22.69
CA THR A 419 -13.23 4.00 -22.68
C THR A 419 -12.27 4.93 -21.92
N SER A 420 -11.35 4.36 -21.14
CA SER A 420 -10.42 5.08 -20.27
C SER A 420 -8.99 4.53 -20.41
N TRP A 421 -8.04 5.15 -19.71
CA TRP A 421 -6.64 4.75 -19.58
C TRP A 421 -6.11 5.23 -18.21
N GLY A 422 -4.86 4.93 -17.88
CA GLY A 422 -4.21 5.39 -16.66
C GLY A 422 -4.85 4.89 -15.35
N SER A 423 -5.61 3.78 -15.37
CA SER A 423 -6.34 3.35 -14.19
C SER A 423 -5.42 2.77 -13.11
N THR A 424 -5.55 3.26 -11.87
CA THR A 424 -4.83 2.76 -10.71
C THR A 424 -5.81 2.21 -9.69
N ILE A 425 -5.51 1.04 -9.14
CA ILE A 425 -6.22 0.48 -7.98
C ILE A 425 -5.33 0.72 -6.76
N PHE A 426 -5.88 1.40 -5.75
CA PHE A 426 -5.19 1.77 -4.51
C PHE A 426 -5.56 0.84 -3.35
N ASP A 427 -6.76 0.25 -3.35
CA ASP A 427 -7.15 -0.72 -2.35
C ASP A 427 -8.08 -1.82 -2.90
N ILE A 428 -8.06 -3.00 -2.25
CA ILE A 428 -8.94 -4.14 -2.51
C ILE A 428 -9.45 -4.69 -1.18
N GLU A 429 -10.76 -4.85 -1.06
CA GLU A 429 -11.40 -5.24 0.20
C GLU A 429 -12.34 -6.45 0.04
N ASP A 430 -12.38 -7.32 1.04
CA ASP A 430 -13.33 -8.43 1.09
C ASP A 430 -14.73 -7.98 1.47
N ILE A 431 -15.78 -8.57 0.87
CA ILE A 431 -17.15 -8.40 1.37
C ILE A 431 -17.44 -9.55 2.35
N PRO A 432 -17.55 -9.30 3.67
CA PRO A 432 -17.68 -10.36 4.66
C PRO A 432 -18.84 -11.32 4.37
N GLY A 433 -18.59 -12.61 4.58
CA GLY A 433 -19.56 -13.67 4.34
C GLY A 433 -19.78 -14.03 2.86
N THR A 434 -19.00 -13.46 1.94
CA THR A 434 -19.11 -13.73 0.49
C THR A 434 -17.76 -14.06 -0.15
N ARG A 435 -17.74 -14.29 -1.47
CA ARG A 435 -16.50 -14.30 -2.28
C ARG A 435 -16.31 -13.03 -3.08
N ALA A 436 -17.17 -12.05 -2.84
CA ALA A 436 -17.14 -10.80 -3.56
C ALA A 436 -16.09 -9.87 -2.96
N VAL A 437 -15.57 -9.00 -3.80
CA VAL A 437 -14.54 -8.02 -3.43
C VAL A 437 -14.87 -6.68 -4.04
N TRP A 438 -14.49 -5.63 -3.33
CA TRP A 438 -14.43 -4.25 -3.80
C TRP A 438 -13.00 -3.90 -4.20
N ALA A 439 -12.84 -2.96 -5.12
CA ALA A 439 -11.57 -2.29 -5.31
C ALA A 439 -11.81 -0.81 -5.61
N ALA A 440 -10.99 0.04 -4.97
CA ALA A 440 -11.02 1.48 -5.10
C ALA A 440 -9.79 2.01 -5.82
N GLY A 441 -9.98 3.10 -6.54
CA GLY A 441 -8.95 3.62 -7.42
C GLY A 441 -9.31 4.93 -8.10
N ASN A 442 -8.58 5.19 -9.17
CA ASN A 442 -8.90 6.21 -10.15
C ASN A 442 -8.71 5.71 -11.59
N ALA A 443 -9.23 6.50 -12.53
CA ALA A 443 -9.05 6.28 -13.95
C ALA A 443 -9.10 7.61 -14.71
N ALA A 444 -8.38 7.70 -15.83
CA ALA A 444 -8.39 8.91 -16.64
C ALA A 444 -9.78 9.15 -17.25
N CYS A 445 -10.22 10.39 -17.25
CA CYS A 445 -11.52 10.79 -17.81
C CYS A 445 -11.50 12.27 -18.20
N ASP A 446 -12.55 12.76 -18.85
CA ASP A 446 -12.67 14.16 -19.28
C ASP A 446 -12.96 15.15 -18.13
N SER A 447 -12.59 14.82 -16.88
CA SER A 447 -12.74 15.74 -15.75
C SER A 447 -11.67 16.83 -15.79
N VAL A 448 -11.84 17.81 -14.91
CA VAL A 448 -11.02 19.02 -14.80
C VAL A 448 -9.54 18.71 -14.47
N THR A 449 -9.26 17.64 -13.71
CA THR A 449 -7.92 17.12 -13.41
C THR A 449 -7.51 15.93 -14.29
N GLU A 450 -8.34 15.58 -15.28
CA GLU A 450 -8.22 14.36 -16.08
C GLU A 450 -8.30 13.05 -15.26
N SER A 451 -8.81 13.10 -14.01
CA SER A 451 -8.98 11.94 -13.13
C SER A 451 -10.41 11.78 -12.61
N CYS A 452 -10.91 10.55 -12.59
CA CYS A 452 -12.21 10.16 -12.05
C CYS A 452 -12.08 9.02 -11.04
N GLY A 453 -12.95 9.04 -10.03
CA GLY A 453 -13.00 8.03 -9.00
C GLY A 453 -13.44 6.70 -9.59
N LEU A 454 -12.71 5.64 -9.28
CA LEU A 454 -12.97 4.29 -9.74
C LEU A 454 -13.40 3.42 -8.56
N LEU A 455 -14.62 2.88 -8.63
CA LEU A 455 -15.06 1.78 -7.77
C LEU A 455 -15.50 0.63 -8.64
N VAL A 456 -14.81 -0.50 -8.51
CA VAL A 456 -15.13 -1.74 -9.22
C VAL A 456 -15.41 -2.85 -8.24
N SER A 457 -16.18 -3.83 -8.68
CA SER A 457 -16.52 -4.98 -7.85
C SER A 457 -16.46 -6.27 -8.62
N ARG A 458 -16.26 -7.36 -7.89
CA ARG A 458 -16.39 -8.71 -8.41
C ARG A 458 -17.36 -9.48 -7.54
N GLY A 459 -18.41 -10.06 -8.13
CA GLY A 459 -19.34 -10.94 -7.42
C GLY A 459 -20.46 -10.26 -6.64
N ILE A 460 -20.56 -8.94 -6.70
CA ILE A 460 -21.75 -8.16 -6.32
C ILE A 460 -22.28 -7.40 -7.56
N ARG A 461 -23.52 -6.94 -7.51
CA ARG A 461 -24.18 -6.29 -8.65
C ARG A 461 -24.03 -4.80 -8.60
#